data_AF-A0A9E1U7V4-F1
#
_entry.id   AF-A0A9E1U7V4-F1
#
_cell.length_a   1.000
_cell.length_b   1.000
_cell.length_c   1.000
_cell.angle_alpha   90.00
_cell.angle_beta   90.00
_cell.angle_gamma   90.00
#
_symmetry.space_group_name_H-M   'P 1'
#
loop_
_entity.id
_entity.type
_entity.pdbx_description
1 polymer ?
#
loop_
_entity_poly.entity_id
_entity_poly.type
_entity_poly.pdbx_seq_one_letter_code
_entity_poly.pdbx_strand_id
1 'polypeptide(L)'
;MKQNILSALDSVKADIPHVMVFYGIGNHGGGPTQELIEWILENQDFGKGVKLKFSSPRQFFDAVKPWKMHMPHVQGELQMHAIGCYSVVGEIKRKLQDAELAILEAQKAECLLGNTNNIVVLNNSFDKSWKRILFNQFHDILGGTSVREACDETINELSGVIVDGEEAISTICLKNLVVLEPHPLQRLKVFRFGNYDYNSLVYHEPWLHPRGFDQCFQGTLLDEFGSSVDYQLVQQSAVKGSPRALIFETSIKSGQNPEFYLDHDHEPKAVRTDLCIKKREVSNSILRSKVGTKGNLFNLSRRDSENESSEWIQIHVLADESDTWSHGKRSFDDPPEGVFEIKKIEVEEEGPLRSIVRLDTQYGCSRSCVRLIFYRGKPYVDLSVDLYNLEQFKLIKLIIPVSNTQLRYDRIARGYLERAQNQLEYPFMKWSWIPNFKKTKLSTGLGIISPHCFSCSSADGFFNLTLLRSPTFAWHDPAKIYDPNRFYNTDQGFSSYRIRICFDTIIDEMDNYTDEILFKPRCFDWTKGMKSQRLNQ
;
A
#
# COMPACT_ATOMS: atom_id res chain seq x y z
N MET A 1 9.14 39.51 16.85
CA MET A 1 9.20 40.16 15.52
C MET A 1 10.61 40.59 15.12
N LYS A 2 11.26 41.52 15.84
CA LYS A 2 12.62 42.01 15.54
C LYS A 2 13.65 40.89 15.26
N GLN A 3 13.70 39.86 16.10
CA GLN A 3 14.62 38.73 15.93
C GLN A 3 14.33 37.92 14.65
N ASN A 4 13.06 37.71 14.29
CA ASN A 4 12.68 37.02 13.05
C ASN A 4 13.12 37.82 11.82
N ILE A 5 12.99 39.16 11.86
CA ILE A 5 13.46 40.03 10.78
C ILE A 5 14.98 39.92 10.64
N LEU A 6 15.73 40.01 11.74
CA LEU A 6 17.18 39.89 11.72
C LEU A 6 17.62 38.51 11.19
N SER A 7 17.01 37.43 11.68
CA SER A 7 17.29 36.07 11.19
C SER A 7 16.96 35.90 9.70
N ALA A 8 15.88 36.52 9.21
CA ALA A 8 15.53 36.47 7.80
C ALA A 8 16.54 37.24 6.95
N LEU A 9 17.00 38.40 7.40
CA LEU A 9 18.05 39.18 6.74
C LEU A 9 19.37 38.40 6.68
N ASP A 10 19.74 37.70 7.76
CA ASP A 10 20.94 36.87 7.81
C ASP A 10 20.87 35.65 6.88
N SER A 11 19.66 35.17 6.57
CA SER A 11 19.44 33.99 5.72
C SER A 11 19.49 34.26 4.21
N VAL A 12 19.42 35.53 3.79
CA VAL A 12 19.35 35.91 2.38
C VAL A 12 20.74 36.24 1.83
N LYS A 13 21.05 35.71 0.64
CA LYS A 13 22.29 36.06 -0.08
C LYS A 13 22.26 37.55 -0.45
N ALA A 14 23.41 38.23 -0.34
CA ALA A 14 23.56 39.68 -0.48
C ALA A 14 23.03 40.28 -1.79
N ASP A 15 22.83 39.46 -2.83
CA ASP A 15 22.47 39.90 -4.18
C ASP A 15 20.95 40.03 -4.44
N ILE A 16 20.08 39.74 -3.45
CA ILE A 16 18.62 39.86 -3.60
C ILE A 16 18.07 40.91 -2.62
N PRO A 17 17.54 42.06 -3.09
CA PRO A 17 17.17 43.20 -2.22
C PRO A 17 15.80 43.06 -1.54
N HIS A 18 15.25 41.84 -1.46
CA HIS A 18 13.93 41.59 -0.90
C HIS A 18 13.95 40.33 -0.03
N VAL A 19 13.35 40.43 1.16
CA VAL A 19 13.21 39.34 2.12
C VAL A 19 11.75 39.21 2.52
N MET A 20 11.22 37.98 2.51
CA MET A 20 9.89 37.71 3.04
C MET A 20 9.99 37.32 4.51
N VAL A 21 9.22 37.99 5.36
CA VAL A 21 9.11 37.68 6.79
C VAL A 21 7.65 37.46 7.13
N PHE A 22 7.31 36.24 7.56
CA PHE A 22 5.96 35.94 8.05
C PHE A 22 5.77 36.52 9.45
N TYR A 23 4.59 37.08 9.71
CA TYR A 23 4.22 37.70 10.97
C TYR A 23 2.81 37.26 11.37
N GLY A 24 2.59 37.07 12.67
CA GLY A 24 1.37 36.47 13.22
C GLY A 24 1.68 35.67 14.48
N ILE A 25 0.64 35.18 15.14
CA ILE A 25 0.78 34.20 16.23
C ILE A 25 1.32 32.87 15.68
N GLY A 26 1.00 32.54 14.43
CA GLY A 26 1.57 31.40 13.70
C GLY A 26 0.71 30.15 13.82
N ASN A 27 1.22 29.12 14.52
CA ASN A 27 0.58 27.80 14.65
C ASN A 27 -0.91 27.93 15.03
N HIS A 28 -1.71 26.95 14.59
CA HIS A 28 -3.17 26.92 14.78
C HIS A 28 -3.94 28.07 14.09
N GLY A 29 -3.39 28.62 12.99
CA GLY A 29 -4.07 29.63 12.18
C GLY A 29 -4.10 31.02 12.81
N GLY A 30 -3.21 31.29 13.77
CA GLY A 30 -3.14 32.56 14.46
C GLY A 30 -2.59 33.68 13.58
N GLY A 31 -3.47 34.61 13.20
CA GLY A 31 -3.13 35.79 12.39
C GLY A 31 -2.32 36.86 13.14
N PRO A 32 -2.08 38.01 12.49
CA PRO A 32 -1.43 39.16 13.13
C PRO A 32 -2.28 39.75 14.26
N THR A 33 -1.63 40.10 15.37
CA THR A 33 -2.25 40.86 16.46
C THR A 33 -2.25 42.35 16.13
N GLN A 34 -3.15 43.11 16.76
CA GLN A 34 -3.16 44.58 16.64
C GLN A 34 -1.81 45.19 17.03
N GLU A 35 -1.25 44.78 18.16
CA GLU A 35 0.07 45.22 18.64
C GLU A 35 1.18 44.95 17.61
N LEU A 36 1.15 43.80 16.93
CA LEU A 36 2.14 43.47 15.91
C LEU A 36 1.99 44.37 14.66
N ILE A 37 0.77 44.71 14.29
CA ILE A 37 0.49 45.63 13.17
C ILE A 37 0.99 47.04 13.53
N GLU A 38 0.65 47.54 14.72
CA GLU A 38 1.11 48.84 15.23
C GLU A 38 2.63 48.91 15.29
N TRP A 39 3.28 47.86 15.83
CA TRP A 39 4.74 47.78 15.86
C TRP A 39 5.36 47.84 14.45
N ILE A 40 4.78 47.16 13.45
CA ILE A 40 5.28 47.22 12.06
C ILE A 40 5.10 48.62 11.48
N LEU A 41 3.98 49.30 11.76
CA LEU A 41 3.72 50.67 11.31
C LEU A 41 4.72 51.66 11.91
N GLU A 42 5.04 51.53 13.18
CA GLU A 42 6.01 52.37 13.88
C GLU A 42 7.46 52.10 13.46
N ASN A 43 7.76 50.88 12.99
CA ASN A 43 9.12 50.44 12.62
C ASN A 43 9.30 50.25 11.11
N GLN A 44 8.54 50.97 10.27
CA GLN A 44 8.66 50.87 8.80
C GLN A 44 10.07 51.19 8.30
N ASP A 45 10.77 52.11 8.96
CA ASP A 45 12.21 52.29 8.80
C ASP A 45 12.95 51.51 9.90
N PHE A 46 13.30 50.25 9.59
CA PHE A 46 13.90 49.33 10.56
C PHE A 46 15.40 49.63 10.80
N GLY A 47 15.99 50.53 10.01
CA GLY A 47 17.42 50.84 10.02
C GLY A 47 18.25 49.90 9.12
N LYS A 48 19.55 50.21 8.99
CA LYS A 48 20.51 49.51 8.09
C LYS A 48 20.07 49.43 6.61
N GLY A 49 19.27 50.41 6.16
CA GLY A 49 18.72 50.43 4.80
C GLY A 49 17.55 49.47 4.57
N VAL A 50 17.00 48.86 5.61
CA VAL A 50 15.88 47.93 5.53
C VAL A 50 14.55 48.65 5.75
N LYS A 51 13.63 48.51 4.80
CA LYS A 51 12.26 49.04 4.89
C LYS A 51 11.26 47.91 5.08
N LEU A 52 10.45 47.99 6.13
CA LEU A 52 9.34 47.06 6.33
C LEU A 52 8.13 47.51 5.52
N LYS A 53 7.48 46.55 4.86
CA LYS A 53 6.28 46.80 4.07
C LYS A 53 5.30 45.66 4.25
N PHE A 54 4.05 45.98 4.54
CA PHE A 54 2.97 45.00 4.43
C PHE A 54 2.87 44.52 2.99
N SER A 55 2.99 43.21 2.80
CA SER A 55 3.06 42.59 1.49
C SER A 55 2.35 41.24 1.47
N SER A 56 2.39 40.58 0.31
CA SER A 56 1.86 39.25 0.09
C SER A 56 2.91 38.38 -0.63
N PRO A 57 2.79 37.03 -0.57
CA PRO A 57 3.68 36.16 -1.32
C PRO A 57 3.76 36.53 -2.81
N ARG A 58 2.63 36.92 -3.41
CA ARG A 58 2.58 37.34 -4.82
C ARG A 58 3.46 38.57 -5.10
N GLN A 59 3.31 39.62 -4.29
CA GLN A 59 4.10 40.84 -4.45
C GLN A 59 5.60 40.60 -4.24
N PHE A 60 5.96 39.74 -3.28
CA PHE A 60 7.36 39.35 -3.08
C PHE A 60 7.91 38.61 -4.30
N PHE A 61 7.20 37.60 -4.82
CA PHE A 61 7.66 36.83 -5.98
C PHE A 61 7.78 37.71 -7.23
N ASP A 62 6.87 38.66 -7.44
CA ASP A 62 6.97 39.64 -8.52
C ASP A 62 8.21 40.53 -8.37
N ALA A 63 8.55 40.94 -7.14
CA ALA A 63 9.70 41.80 -6.85
C ALA A 63 11.06 41.06 -6.99
N VAL A 64 11.14 39.78 -6.63
CA VAL A 64 12.38 38.99 -6.77
C VAL A 64 12.59 38.40 -8.16
N LYS A 65 11.54 38.33 -9.00
CA LYS A 65 11.61 37.75 -10.35
C LYS A 65 12.74 38.31 -11.23
N PRO A 66 13.03 39.64 -11.25
CA PRO A 66 14.17 40.18 -12.00
C PRO A 66 15.53 39.65 -11.55
N TRP A 67 15.62 39.12 -10.33
CA TRP A 67 16.86 38.63 -9.70
C TRP A 67 17.08 37.12 -9.89
N LYS A 68 16.26 36.46 -10.72
CA LYS A 68 16.33 35.00 -10.95
C LYS A 68 17.73 34.47 -11.24
N MET A 69 18.56 35.21 -11.99
CA MET A 69 19.93 34.80 -12.35
C MET A 69 20.90 34.73 -11.15
N HIS A 70 20.55 35.35 -10.01
CA HIS A 70 21.33 35.34 -8.78
C HIS A 70 20.89 34.22 -7.81
N MET A 71 19.80 33.51 -8.12
CA MET A 71 19.25 32.47 -7.26
C MET A 71 19.98 31.13 -7.49
N PRO A 72 20.30 30.37 -6.43
CA PRO A 72 20.85 29.04 -6.59
C PRO A 72 19.83 28.10 -7.24
N HIS A 73 20.30 27.21 -8.12
CA HIS A 73 19.50 26.11 -8.63
C HIS A 73 19.63 24.93 -7.66
N VAL A 74 18.50 24.44 -7.15
CA VAL A 74 18.42 23.24 -6.32
C VAL A 74 17.65 22.18 -7.11
N GLN A 75 18.25 21.02 -7.32
CA GLN A 75 17.68 19.91 -8.06
C GLN A 75 17.59 18.67 -7.16
N GLY A 76 16.42 18.01 -7.17
CA GLY A 76 16.15 16.81 -6.36
C GLY A 76 15.14 17.05 -5.24
N GLU A 77 15.03 16.09 -4.32
CA GLU A 77 14.15 16.16 -3.16
C GLU A 77 14.66 17.19 -2.14
N LEU A 78 13.74 17.94 -1.53
CA LEU A 78 14.06 18.92 -0.49
C LEU A 78 13.76 18.33 0.89
N GLN A 79 14.82 18.20 1.72
CA GLN A 79 14.80 17.86 3.15
C GLN A 79 14.24 16.47 3.53
N MET A 80 14.99 15.74 4.37
CA MET A 80 14.44 14.68 5.22
C MET A 80 14.14 15.29 6.58
N HIS A 81 12.90 15.75 6.75
CA HIS A 81 12.41 16.19 8.04
C HIS A 81 11.32 15.24 8.50
N ALA A 82 11.31 14.96 9.81
CA ALA A 82 10.30 14.18 10.49
C ALA A 82 10.02 12.81 9.85
N ILE A 83 11.07 11.99 9.74
CA ILE A 83 10.99 10.64 9.16
C ILE A 83 9.98 9.75 9.89
N GLY A 84 9.65 10.09 11.14
CA GLY A 84 8.67 9.37 11.93
C GLY A 84 7.26 9.43 11.37
N CYS A 85 6.90 10.55 10.72
CA CYS A 85 5.59 10.78 10.11
C CYS A 85 5.29 9.80 8.95
N TYR A 86 6.33 9.19 8.37
CA TYR A 86 6.17 8.25 7.26
C TYR A 86 5.48 6.96 7.70
N SER A 87 5.60 6.54 8.96
CA SER A 87 5.18 5.21 9.42
C SER A 87 4.32 5.16 10.69
N VAL A 88 4.29 6.24 11.48
CA VAL A 88 3.44 6.31 12.69
C VAL A 88 1.96 6.39 12.32
N VAL A 89 1.07 5.74 13.08
CA VAL A 89 -0.37 5.64 12.77
C VAL A 89 -0.61 5.20 11.32
N GLY A 90 -0.03 4.06 10.95
CA GLY A 90 -0.05 3.56 9.57
C GLY A 90 -1.47 3.34 9.03
N GLU A 91 -2.46 3.15 9.90
CA GLU A 91 -3.86 2.97 9.52
C GLU A 91 -4.44 4.19 8.80
N ILE A 92 -4.12 5.42 9.22
CA ILE A 92 -4.60 6.63 8.53
C ILE A 92 -4.11 6.64 7.08
N LYS A 93 -2.83 6.31 6.85
CA LYS A 93 -2.23 6.29 5.51
C LYS A 93 -2.90 5.23 4.62
N ARG A 94 -3.17 4.03 5.16
CA ARG A 94 -3.88 2.95 4.46
C ARG A 94 -5.32 3.36 4.13
N LYS A 95 -6.07 3.87 5.11
CA LYS A 95 -7.45 4.32 4.92
C LYS A 95 -7.57 5.46 3.93
N LEU A 96 -6.60 6.39 3.90
CA LEU A 96 -6.57 7.46 2.92
C LEU A 96 -6.36 6.89 1.51
N GLN A 97 -5.40 5.98 1.35
CA GLN A 97 -5.18 5.31 0.07
C GLN A 97 -6.42 4.51 -0.38
N ASP A 98 -7.02 3.75 0.52
CA ASP A 98 -8.23 2.96 0.22
C ASP A 98 -9.41 3.87 -0.17
N ALA A 99 -9.59 5.01 0.52
CA ALA A 99 -10.61 6.00 0.21
C ALA A 99 -10.40 6.64 -1.18
N GLU A 100 -9.16 7.04 -1.49
CA GLU A 100 -8.79 7.55 -2.82
C GLU A 100 -9.05 6.52 -3.91
N LEU A 101 -8.63 5.28 -3.70
CA LEU A 101 -8.82 4.19 -4.65
C LEU A 101 -10.30 3.88 -4.87
N ALA A 102 -11.11 3.80 -3.80
CA ALA A 102 -12.54 3.51 -3.89
C ALA A 102 -13.28 4.57 -4.72
N ILE A 103 -13.00 5.86 -4.48
CA ILE A 103 -13.63 6.95 -5.25
C ILE A 103 -13.14 6.97 -6.70
N LEU A 104 -11.84 6.79 -6.95
CA LEU A 104 -11.32 6.71 -8.32
C LEU A 104 -11.87 5.50 -9.08
N GLU A 105 -12.00 4.35 -8.43
CA GLU A 105 -12.58 3.14 -9.00
C GLU A 105 -14.06 3.34 -9.32
N ALA A 106 -14.83 3.98 -8.43
CA ALA A 106 -16.23 4.34 -8.67
C ALA A 106 -16.41 5.28 -9.87
N GLN A 107 -15.57 6.32 -9.99
CA GLN A 107 -15.59 7.23 -11.13
C GLN A 107 -15.27 6.53 -12.45
N LYS A 108 -14.33 5.57 -12.44
CA LYS A 108 -14.03 4.73 -13.62
C LYS A 108 -15.19 3.81 -13.97
N ALA A 109 -15.80 3.18 -12.97
CA ALA A 109 -16.97 2.33 -13.17
C ALA A 109 -18.12 3.13 -13.80
N GLU A 110 -18.38 4.35 -13.33
CA GLU A 110 -19.39 5.24 -13.89
C GLU A 110 -19.05 5.64 -15.33
N CYS A 111 -17.79 5.98 -15.61
CA CYS A 111 -17.36 6.35 -16.96
C CYS A 111 -17.51 5.18 -17.96
N LEU A 112 -17.17 3.96 -17.55
CA LEU A 112 -17.16 2.77 -18.41
C LEU A 112 -18.55 2.12 -18.55
N LEU A 113 -19.37 2.17 -17.51
CA LEU A 113 -20.62 1.39 -17.40
C LEU A 113 -21.85 2.22 -17.02
N GLY A 114 -21.70 3.52 -16.78
CA GLY A 114 -22.77 4.39 -16.28
C GLY A 114 -23.76 4.88 -17.34
N ASN A 115 -23.46 4.69 -18.63
CA ASN A 115 -24.34 5.05 -19.76
C ASN A 115 -24.64 3.85 -20.67
N THR A 116 -24.24 2.64 -20.28
CA THR A 116 -24.61 1.43 -21.00
C THR A 116 -26.10 1.15 -20.79
N ASN A 117 -26.81 0.77 -21.84
CA ASN A 117 -28.22 0.33 -21.79
C ASN A 117 -29.24 1.35 -21.25
N ASN A 118 -29.03 2.66 -21.43
CA ASN A 118 -29.89 3.75 -20.92
C ASN A 118 -30.08 3.74 -19.39
N ILE A 119 -29.20 3.06 -18.67
CA ILE A 119 -29.24 3.02 -17.22
C ILE A 119 -28.50 4.25 -16.72
N VAL A 120 -29.21 5.34 -16.38
CA VAL A 120 -28.58 6.45 -15.63
C VAL A 120 -28.25 5.93 -14.23
N VAL A 121 -26.97 5.65 -13.98
CA VAL A 121 -26.60 4.95 -12.75
C VAL A 121 -26.57 5.89 -11.55
N LEU A 122 -25.98 7.08 -11.65
CA LEU A 122 -25.81 8.03 -10.55
C LEU A 122 -25.86 9.50 -11.02
N ASN A 123 -26.41 10.38 -10.17
CA ASN A 123 -26.22 11.84 -10.20
C ASN A 123 -25.27 12.27 -9.07
N ASN A 124 -24.40 11.36 -8.61
CA ASN A 124 -23.66 11.53 -7.36
C ASN A 124 -22.36 12.30 -7.59
N SER A 125 -22.35 13.54 -7.17
CA SER A 125 -21.10 14.30 -7.05
C SER A 125 -20.26 13.73 -5.91
N PHE A 126 -19.12 13.11 -6.23
CA PHE A 126 -18.10 12.69 -5.26
C PHE A 126 -17.37 13.87 -4.59
N ASP A 127 -17.82 15.12 -4.80
CA ASP A 127 -17.21 16.33 -4.25
C ASP A 127 -17.09 16.31 -2.72
N LYS A 128 -18.12 15.84 -2.02
CA LYS A 128 -18.08 15.72 -0.55
C LYS A 128 -17.02 14.70 -0.10
N SER A 129 -16.94 13.56 -0.78
CA SER A 129 -15.98 12.49 -0.48
C SER A 129 -14.55 12.97 -0.78
N TRP A 130 -14.32 13.66 -1.90
CA TRP A 130 -13.03 14.29 -2.22
C TRP A 130 -12.63 15.37 -1.21
N LYS A 131 -13.56 16.22 -0.76
CA LYS A 131 -13.29 17.22 0.28
C LYS A 131 -12.84 16.56 1.60
N ARG A 132 -13.47 15.45 1.99
CA ARG A 132 -13.05 14.65 3.16
C ARG A 132 -11.66 14.05 2.99
N ILE A 133 -11.36 13.48 1.82
CA ILE A 133 -10.02 12.96 1.50
C ILE A 133 -8.99 14.09 1.62
N LEU A 134 -9.21 15.21 0.93
CA LEU A 134 -8.28 16.35 0.89
C LEU A 134 -8.08 17.01 2.26
N PHE A 135 -9.13 17.07 3.08
CA PHE A 135 -9.02 17.57 4.45
C PHE A 135 -8.11 16.67 5.30
N ASN A 136 -8.27 15.35 5.19
CA ASN A 136 -7.47 14.37 5.93
C ASN A 136 -6.05 14.17 5.36
N GLN A 137 -5.69 14.84 4.25
CA GLN A 137 -4.30 14.94 3.76
C GLN A 137 -3.49 16.00 4.51
N PHE A 138 -4.09 16.77 5.43
CA PHE A 138 -3.37 17.74 6.24
C PHE A 138 -2.20 17.07 6.97
N HIS A 139 -1.03 17.72 6.97
CA HIS A 139 0.23 17.09 7.37
C HIS A 139 0.24 16.54 8.81
N ASP A 140 -0.46 17.15 9.76
CA ASP A 140 -0.55 16.60 11.12
C ASP A 140 -1.49 15.38 11.21
N ILE A 141 -2.54 15.37 10.38
CA ILE A 141 -3.50 14.27 10.29
C ILE A 141 -2.84 13.09 9.56
N LEU A 142 -2.46 13.28 8.30
CA LEU A 142 -1.83 12.24 7.50
C LEU A 142 -0.48 11.84 8.08
N GLY A 143 0.26 12.76 8.69
CA GLY A 143 1.50 12.48 9.42
C GLY A 143 1.30 11.61 10.65
N GLY A 144 0.08 11.53 11.20
CA GLY A 144 -0.22 10.73 12.39
C GLY A 144 0.34 11.36 13.67
N THR A 145 0.48 12.68 13.70
CA THR A 145 1.09 13.45 14.80
C THR A 145 0.04 14.17 15.65
N SER A 146 -1.23 14.01 15.30
CA SER A 146 -2.39 14.46 16.08
C SER A 146 -2.63 13.61 17.34
N VAL A 147 -3.50 14.14 18.21
CA VAL A 147 -4.03 13.38 19.35
C VAL A 147 -4.84 12.17 18.88
N ARG A 148 -4.95 11.16 19.75
CA ARG A 148 -5.62 9.90 19.43
C ARG A 148 -7.04 10.11 18.91
N GLU A 149 -7.80 11.01 19.54
CA GLU A 149 -9.20 11.27 19.21
C GLU A 149 -9.36 11.75 17.77
N ALA A 150 -8.45 12.63 17.31
CA ALA A 150 -8.43 13.11 15.93
C ALA A 150 -8.03 11.98 14.96
N CYS A 151 -7.08 11.12 15.35
CA CYS A 151 -6.73 9.95 14.54
C CYS A 151 -7.91 8.98 14.40
N ASP A 152 -8.60 8.68 15.49
CA ASP A 152 -9.78 7.80 15.51
C ASP A 152 -10.93 8.40 14.67
N GLU A 153 -11.14 9.73 14.74
CA GLU A 153 -12.11 10.44 13.90
C GLU A 153 -11.75 10.35 12.41
N THR A 154 -10.50 10.63 12.03
CA THR A 154 -10.00 10.50 10.65
C THR A 154 -10.21 9.10 10.09
N ILE A 155 -9.93 8.05 10.87
CA ILE A 155 -10.13 6.65 10.44
C ILE A 155 -11.62 6.39 10.13
N ASN A 156 -12.53 6.92 10.97
CA ASN A 156 -13.97 6.79 10.76
C ASN A 156 -14.44 7.58 9.52
N GLU A 157 -13.99 8.82 9.34
CA GLU A 157 -14.34 9.63 8.18
C GLU A 157 -13.91 8.99 6.86
N LEU A 158 -12.66 8.52 6.79
CA LEU A 158 -12.11 7.85 5.60
C LEU A 158 -12.81 6.52 5.36
N SER A 159 -13.16 5.77 6.40
CA SER A 159 -13.97 4.56 6.27
C SER A 159 -15.35 4.85 5.68
N GLY A 160 -15.98 5.97 6.04
CA GLY A 160 -17.21 6.42 5.41
C GLY A 160 -17.05 6.72 3.91
N VAL A 161 -15.93 7.34 3.51
CA VAL A 161 -15.63 7.59 2.10
C VAL A 161 -15.42 6.30 1.31
N ILE A 162 -14.77 5.28 1.90
CA ILE A 162 -14.62 3.97 1.27
C ILE A 162 -15.99 3.36 0.97
N VAL A 163 -16.93 3.43 1.92
CA VAL A 163 -18.30 2.95 1.73
C VAL A 163 -19.01 3.68 0.58
N ASP A 164 -18.88 5.01 0.50
CA ASP A 164 -19.46 5.80 -0.60
C ASP A 164 -19.02 5.26 -1.98
N GLY A 165 -17.72 4.96 -2.14
CA GLY A 165 -17.16 4.41 -3.39
C GLY A 165 -17.60 2.97 -3.67
N GLU A 166 -17.53 2.09 -2.67
CA GLU A 166 -17.91 0.68 -2.79
C GLU A 166 -19.39 0.49 -3.13
N GLU A 167 -20.28 1.31 -2.53
CA GLU A 167 -21.71 1.30 -2.83
C GLU A 167 -21.99 1.74 -4.28
N ALA A 168 -21.30 2.80 -4.73
CA ALA A 168 -21.41 3.27 -6.12
C ALA A 168 -20.98 2.19 -7.11
N ILE A 169 -19.81 1.57 -6.91
CA ILE A 169 -19.30 0.48 -7.76
C ILE A 169 -20.28 -0.70 -7.78
N SER A 170 -20.72 -1.15 -6.60
CA SER A 170 -21.65 -2.28 -6.47
C SER A 170 -22.96 -2.00 -7.20
N THR A 171 -23.52 -0.79 -7.05
CA THR A 171 -24.74 -0.38 -7.75
C THR A 171 -24.56 -0.40 -9.27
N ILE A 172 -23.43 0.10 -9.77
CA ILE A 172 -23.09 0.09 -11.20
C ILE A 172 -22.98 -1.35 -11.74
N CYS A 173 -22.24 -2.20 -11.04
CA CYS A 173 -22.10 -3.61 -11.41
C CYS A 173 -23.46 -4.32 -11.43
N LEU A 174 -24.25 -4.22 -10.35
CA LEU A 174 -25.56 -4.87 -10.24
C LEU A 174 -26.53 -4.43 -11.34
N LYS A 175 -26.61 -3.13 -11.64
CA LYS A 175 -27.46 -2.62 -12.73
C LYS A 175 -27.05 -3.19 -14.10
N ASN A 176 -25.75 -3.37 -14.33
CA ASN A 176 -25.24 -4.01 -15.55
C ASN A 176 -25.46 -5.53 -15.59
N LEU A 177 -25.64 -6.21 -14.45
CA LEU A 177 -25.99 -7.63 -14.40
C LEU A 177 -27.46 -7.89 -14.77
N VAL A 178 -28.39 -7.05 -14.30
CA VAL A 178 -29.84 -7.27 -14.47
C VAL A 178 -30.28 -7.32 -15.94
N VAL A 179 -29.59 -6.56 -16.79
CA VAL A 179 -29.85 -6.47 -18.23
C VAL A 179 -29.23 -7.60 -19.05
N LEU A 180 -28.44 -8.48 -18.43
CA LEU A 180 -27.89 -9.63 -19.14
C LEU A 180 -29.01 -10.59 -19.60
N GLU A 181 -28.86 -11.10 -20.82
CA GLU A 181 -29.75 -12.11 -21.39
C GLU A 181 -29.73 -13.42 -20.58
N PRO A 182 -30.82 -14.21 -20.55
CA PRO A 182 -30.81 -15.51 -19.90
C PRO A 182 -29.75 -16.48 -20.47
N HIS A 183 -29.13 -17.30 -19.63
CA HIS A 183 -28.19 -18.34 -20.04
C HIS A 183 -28.45 -19.66 -19.28
N PRO A 184 -28.32 -20.84 -19.93
CA PRO A 184 -28.63 -22.14 -19.31
C PRO A 184 -27.66 -22.55 -18.19
N LEU A 185 -26.40 -22.14 -18.26
CA LEU A 185 -25.39 -22.34 -17.21
C LEU A 185 -25.34 -21.15 -16.24
N GLN A 186 -24.88 -21.42 -15.02
CA GLN A 186 -24.56 -20.38 -14.03
C GLN A 186 -23.43 -19.50 -14.56
N ARG A 187 -23.67 -18.19 -14.60
CA ARG A 187 -22.73 -17.22 -15.16
C ARG A 187 -21.97 -16.51 -14.05
N LEU A 188 -20.67 -16.35 -14.24
CA LEU A 188 -19.80 -15.48 -13.48
C LEU A 188 -19.47 -14.26 -14.34
N LYS A 189 -19.87 -13.07 -13.90
CA LYS A 189 -19.48 -11.81 -14.56
C LYS A 189 -18.37 -11.16 -13.75
N VAL A 190 -17.26 -10.85 -14.40
CA VAL A 190 -16.11 -10.23 -13.75
C VAL A 190 -16.00 -8.78 -14.19
N PHE A 191 -16.02 -7.86 -13.23
CA PHE A 191 -15.75 -6.43 -13.44
C PHE A 191 -14.40 -6.06 -12.87
N ARG A 192 -13.65 -5.21 -13.58
CA ARG A 192 -12.38 -4.68 -13.07
C ARG A 192 -12.13 -3.28 -13.62
N PHE A 193 -11.73 -2.36 -12.75
CA PHE A 193 -11.52 -0.95 -13.08
C PHE A 193 -10.07 -0.48 -12.82
N GLY A 194 -9.10 -1.37 -13.10
CA GLY A 194 -7.67 -1.06 -13.07
C GLY A 194 -7.21 -0.25 -14.27
N ASN A 195 -5.97 0.25 -14.25
CA ASN A 195 -5.39 1.02 -15.36
C ASN A 195 -4.70 0.13 -16.40
N TYR A 196 -4.25 -1.07 -16.00
CA TYR A 196 -3.47 -1.98 -16.83
C TYR A 196 -4.21 -3.30 -17.07
N ASP A 197 -3.71 -4.09 -18.02
CA ASP A 197 -4.17 -5.46 -18.25
C ASP A 197 -3.90 -6.33 -17.02
N TYR A 198 -4.89 -7.12 -16.62
CA TYR A 198 -4.78 -8.02 -15.48
C TYR A 198 -4.40 -9.42 -15.94
N ASN A 199 -3.34 -10.02 -15.39
CA ASN A 199 -2.89 -11.37 -15.76
C ASN A 199 -2.61 -12.23 -14.53
N SER A 200 -3.65 -12.46 -13.72
CA SER A 200 -3.54 -13.16 -12.45
C SER A 200 -4.82 -13.93 -12.10
N LEU A 201 -4.99 -14.24 -10.81
CA LEU A 201 -6.06 -15.11 -10.31
C LEU A 201 -7.29 -14.31 -9.85
N VAL A 202 -8.45 -14.64 -10.40
CA VAL A 202 -9.75 -14.18 -9.88
C VAL A 202 -10.18 -15.11 -8.76
N TYR A 203 -10.61 -14.56 -7.62
CA TYR A 203 -11.25 -15.30 -6.53
C TYR A 203 -12.76 -15.13 -6.61
N HIS A 204 -13.51 -16.23 -6.47
CA HIS A 204 -14.97 -16.18 -6.37
C HIS A 204 -15.52 -17.27 -5.46
N GLU A 205 -16.62 -16.97 -4.77
CA GLU A 205 -17.39 -17.94 -3.99
C GLU A 205 -18.72 -18.21 -4.71
N PRO A 206 -18.79 -19.25 -5.55
CA PRO A 206 -19.99 -19.52 -6.34
C PRO A 206 -21.18 -19.91 -5.47
N TRP A 207 -22.35 -19.42 -5.83
CA TRP A 207 -23.60 -19.88 -5.22
C TRP A 207 -23.95 -21.31 -5.67
N LEU A 208 -23.93 -22.27 -4.74
CA LEU A 208 -24.18 -23.70 -5.00
C LEU A 208 -25.41 -24.26 -4.26
N HIS A 209 -26.21 -23.41 -3.62
CA HIS A 209 -27.28 -23.81 -2.71
C HIS A 209 -28.31 -24.81 -3.28
N PRO A 210 -28.72 -24.78 -4.56
CA PRO A 210 -29.65 -25.77 -5.11
C PRO A 210 -29.15 -27.21 -5.02
N ARG A 211 -27.84 -27.42 -4.82
CA ARG A 211 -27.25 -28.74 -4.61
C ARG A 211 -26.91 -29.03 -3.14
N GLY A 212 -27.15 -28.05 -2.26
CA GLY A 212 -27.09 -28.18 -0.81
C GLY A 212 -25.94 -27.42 -0.16
N PHE A 213 -26.22 -26.87 1.03
CA PHE A 213 -25.37 -27.01 2.22
C PHE A 213 -23.88 -27.03 1.94
N ASP A 214 -23.34 -28.23 1.80
CA ASP A 214 -21.92 -28.55 1.93
C ASP A 214 -21.23 -29.00 0.64
N GLN A 215 -21.84 -28.73 -0.51
CA GLN A 215 -21.23 -29.07 -1.80
C GLN A 215 -20.16 -28.07 -2.23
N CYS A 216 -19.11 -28.61 -2.87
CA CYS A 216 -18.10 -27.85 -3.60
C CYS A 216 -18.37 -27.94 -5.10
N PHE A 217 -17.82 -26.99 -5.87
CA PHE A 217 -17.91 -27.06 -7.33
C PHE A 217 -17.04 -28.23 -7.84
N GLN A 218 -17.66 -29.14 -8.58
CA GLN A 218 -17.02 -30.32 -9.18
C GLN A 218 -17.16 -30.35 -10.70
N GLY A 219 -17.49 -29.21 -11.30
CA GLY A 219 -17.74 -29.10 -12.73
C GLY A 219 -16.55 -28.51 -13.49
N THR A 220 -16.81 -28.12 -14.74
CA THR A 220 -15.86 -27.41 -15.59
C THR A 220 -16.17 -25.92 -15.58
N LEU A 221 -15.15 -25.08 -15.37
CA LEU A 221 -15.24 -23.64 -15.59
C LEU A 221 -14.99 -23.37 -17.07
N LEU A 222 -15.90 -22.66 -17.73
CA LEU A 222 -15.81 -22.29 -19.14
C LEU A 222 -15.63 -20.78 -19.31
N ASP A 223 -14.89 -20.36 -20.32
CA ASP A 223 -14.88 -18.97 -20.78
C ASP A 223 -16.07 -18.66 -21.71
N GLU A 224 -16.13 -17.42 -22.22
CA GLU A 224 -17.18 -16.97 -23.15
C GLU A 224 -17.20 -17.71 -24.50
N PHE A 225 -16.13 -18.43 -24.84
CA PHE A 225 -16.00 -19.22 -26.06
C PHE A 225 -16.29 -20.71 -25.83
N GLY A 226 -16.66 -21.10 -24.61
CA GLY A 226 -16.88 -22.50 -24.23
C GLY A 226 -15.59 -23.30 -24.02
N SER A 227 -14.44 -22.63 -23.89
CA SER A 227 -13.17 -23.28 -23.58
C SER A 227 -13.01 -23.48 -22.09
N SER A 228 -12.43 -24.62 -21.69
CA SER A 228 -12.16 -24.92 -20.29
C SER A 228 -11.09 -23.98 -19.72
N VAL A 229 -11.38 -23.41 -18.55
CA VAL A 229 -10.47 -22.56 -17.76
C VAL A 229 -9.99 -23.35 -16.55
N ASP A 230 -8.68 -23.33 -16.31
CA ASP A 230 -8.09 -23.95 -15.13
C ASP A 230 -8.55 -23.21 -13.86
N TYR A 231 -9.01 -23.97 -12.87
CA TYR A 231 -9.34 -23.46 -11.55
C TYR A 231 -8.77 -24.34 -10.43
N GLN A 232 -8.72 -23.79 -9.24
CA GLN A 232 -8.36 -24.47 -8.01
C GLN A 232 -9.39 -24.11 -6.93
N LEU A 233 -9.87 -25.13 -6.19
CA LEU A 233 -10.70 -24.89 -5.01
C LEU A 233 -9.81 -24.41 -3.85
N VAL A 234 -10.28 -23.42 -3.10
CA VAL A 234 -9.56 -22.84 -1.96
C VAL A 234 -10.49 -22.69 -0.76
N GLN A 235 -9.90 -22.70 0.44
CA GLN A 235 -10.64 -22.52 1.68
C GLN A 235 -11.09 -21.07 1.82
N GLN A 236 -12.41 -20.85 1.86
CA GLN A 236 -13.01 -19.57 2.20
C GLN A 236 -12.82 -19.22 3.68
N SER A 237 -13.02 -17.95 4.05
CA SER A 237 -12.97 -17.44 5.43
C SER A 237 -14.10 -17.94 6.35
N ALA A 238 -14.77 -19.04 5.99
CA ALA A 238 -15.84 -19.68 6.76
C ALA A 238 -15.48 -21.13 7.10
N VAL A 239 -15.73 -21.54 8.34
CA VAL A 239 -15.56 -22.93 8.78
C VAL A 239 -16.64 -23.80 8.12
N LYS A 240 -16.25 -24.60 7.14
CA LYS A 240 -17.10 -25.57 6.43
C LYS A 240 -16.30 -26.84 6.18
N GLY A 241 -17.00 -27.96 5.99
CA GLY A 241 -16.36 -29.27 5.77
C GLY A 241 -15.59 -29.40 4.45
N SER A 242 -15.96 -28.64 3.41
CA SER A 242 -15.33 -28.68 2.08
C SER A 242 -15.04 -27.26 1.56
N PRO A 243 -13.90 -27.05 0.86
CA PRO A 243 -13.59 -25.80 0.14
C PRO A 243 -14.66 -25.48 -0.89
N ARG A 244 -15.07 -24.21 -1.00
CA ARG A 244 -16.11 -23.75 -1.93
C ARG A 244 -15.69 -22.59 -2.80
N ALA A 245 -14.76 -21.77 -2.31
CA ALA A 245 -14.19 -20.73 -3.13
C ALA A 245 -13.36 -21.37 -4.25
N LEU A 246 -13.35 -20.69 -5.40
CA LEU A 246 -12.49 -21.03 -6.52
C LEU A 246 -11.58 -19.85 -6.83
N ILE A 247 -10.34 -20.17 -7.18
CA ILE A 247 -9.45 -19.27 -7.88
C ILE A 247 -9.25 -19.79 -9.29
N PHE A 248 -9.19 -18.90 -10.27
CA PHE A 248 -8.95 -19.26 -11.66
C PHE A 248 -8.10 -18.22 -12.36
N GLU A 249 -7.27 -18.68 -13.30
CA GLU A 249 -6.36 -17.80 -14.04
C GLU A 249 -7.07 -17.18 -15.24
N THR A 250 -6.91 -15.87 -15.41
CA THR A 250 -7.46 -15.17 -16.57
C THR A 250 -6.64 -13.94 -16.95
N SER A 251 -6.79 -13.52 -18.20
CA SER A 251 -6.29 -12.27 -18.73
C SER A 251 -7.46 -11.33 -19.00
N ILE A 252 -7.51 -10.19 -18.31
CA ILE A 252 -8.56 -9.18 -18.49
C ILE A 252 -7.92 -7.93 -19.06
N LYS A 253 -8.23 -7.59 -20.31
CA LYS A 253 -7.76 -6.32 -20.89
C LYS A 253 -8.42 -5.15 -20.16
N SER A 254 -7.68 -4.06 -20.03
CA SER A 254 -8.24 -2.84 -19.42
C SER A 254 -9.54 -2.42 -20.12
N GLY A 255 -10.61 -2.20 -19.34
CA GLY A 255 -11.94 -1.86 -19.83
C GLY A 255 -12.83 -3.05 -20.26
N GLN A 256 -12.32 -4.29 -20.27
CA GLN A 256 -13.14 -5.48 -20.51
C GLN A 256 -13.78 -6.01 -19.23
N ASN A 257 -14.94 -6.66 -19.39
CA ASN A 257 -15.68 -7.30 -18.31
C ASN A 257 -16.08 -8.73 -18.74
N PRO A 258 -15.16 -9.71 -18.68
CA PRO A 258 -15.37 -11.04 -19.23
C PRO A 258 -16.43 -11.85 -18.48
N GLU A 259 -16.93 -12.88 -19.15
CA GLU A 259 -17.91 -13.83 -18.63
C GLU A 259 -17.31 -15.23 -18.56
N PHE A 260 -17.65 -15.95 -17.50
CA PHE A 260 -17.34 -17.36 -17.32
C PHE A 260 -18.60 -18.12 -16.94
N TYR A 261 -18.58 -19.43 -17.14
CA TYR A 261 -19.73 -20.29 -16.90
C TYR A 261 -19.34 -21.51 -16.08
N LEU A 262 -20.14 -21.83 -15.07
CA LEU A 262 -20.02 -23.06 -14.30
C LEU A 262 -20.86 -24.13 -14.99
N ASP A 263 -20.17 -25.02 -15.70
CA ASP A 263 -20.76 -26.23 -16.26
C ASP A 263 -20.66 -27.35 -15.24
N HIS A 264 -21.79 -27.66 -14.62
CA HIS A 264 -21.87 -28.64 -13.55
C HIS A 264 -22.08 -30.08 -14.03
N ASP A 265 -22.24 -30.28 -15.35
CA ASP A 265 -22.56 -31.59 -15.93
C ASP A 265 -21.31 -32.28 -16.52
N HIS A 266 -20.18 -31.56 -16.61
CA HIS A 266 -18.90 -32.06 -17.10
C HIS A 266 -17.80 -32.02 -16.04
N GLU A 267 -17.07 -33.12 -15.89
CA GLU A 267 -15.96 -33.23 -14.94
C GLU A 267 -14.80 -32.27 -15.29
N PRO A 268 -14.15 -31.65 -14.28
CA PRO A 268 -13.03 -30.77 -14.48
C PRO A 268 -11.85 -31.51 -15.09
N LYS A 269 -11.14 -30.83 -15.99
CA LYS A 269 -9.87 -31.32 -16.51
C LYS A 269 -8.78 -31.23 -15.43
N ALA A 270 -7.86 -32.20 -15.46
CA ALA A 270 -6.68 -32.16 -14.61
C ALA A 270 -5.83 -30.92 -14.93
N VAL A 271 -5.62 -30.07 -13.93
CA VAL A 271 -4.85 -28.84 -14.06
C VAL A 271 -3.36 -29.16 -13.93
N ARG A 272 -2.57 -28.77 -14.94
CA ARG A 272 -1.11 -28.90 -14.88
C ARG A 272 -0.51 -27.83 -13.98
N THR A 273 0.52 -28.20 -13.22
CA THR A 273 1.22 -27.28 -12.34
C THR A 273 2.73 -27.50 -12.37
N ASP A 274 3.46 -26.40 -12.17
CA ASP A 274 4.90 -26.40 -11.90
C ASP A 274 5.20 -26.17 -10.41
N LEU A 275 4.15 -26.01 -9.58
CA LEU A 275 4.28 -25.79 -8.15
C LEU A 275 4.70 -27.08 -7.44
N CYS A 276 5.63 -26.94 -6.51
CA CYS A 276 6.01 -27.99 -5.58
C CYS A 276 6.03 -27.39 -4.18
N ILE A 277 5.31 -27.99 -3.24
CA ILE A 277 5.26 -27.54 -1.85
C ILE A 277 5.54 -28.70 -0.90
N LYS A 278 6.34 -28.41 0.11
CA LYS A 278 6.66 -29.25 1.26
C LYS A 278 6.65 -28.35 2.49
N LYS A 279 6.62 -28.95 3.67
CA LYS A 279 6.64 -28.19 4.95
C LYS A 279 7.81 -27.20 5.07
N ARG A 280 8.93 -27.43 4.41
CA ARG A 280 10.15 -26.62 4.52
C ARG A 280 10.62 -25.99 3.21
N GLU A 281 9.85 -26.14 2.14
CA GLU A 281 10.25 -25.71 0.81
C GLU A 281 9.02 -25.48 -0.06
N VAL A 282 9.02 -24.39 -0.83
CA VAL A 282 7.99 -24.10 -1.83
C VAL A 282 8.66 -23.55 -3.09
N SER A 283 8.22 -23.96 -4.28
CA SER A 283 8.83 -23.54 -5.55
C SER A 283 7.84 -23.60 -6.70
N ASN A 284 8.15 -22.88 -7.77
CA ASN A 284 7.59 -23.08 -9.11
C ASN A 284 8.74 -23.37 -10.11
N SER A 285 8.50 -23.22 -11.41
CA SER A 285 9.54 -23.41 -12.43
C SER A 285 10.65 -22.34 -12.40
N ILE A 286 10.39 -21.16 -11.81
CA ILE A 286 11.26 -19.98 -11.85
C ILE A 286 11.94 -19.74 -10.49
N LEU A 287 11.16 -19.82 -9.41
CA LEU A 287 11.53 -19.43 -8.07
C LEU A 287 11.46 -20.61 -7.11
N ARG A 288 12.22 -20.51 -6.02
CA ARG A 288 12.22 -21.45 -4.90
C ARG A 288 12.41 -20.72 -3.59
N SER A 289 11.82 -21.23 -2.53
CA SER A 289 12.02 -20.73 -1.19
C SER A 289 12.17 -21.85 -0.17
N LYS A 290 13.15 -21.72 0.73
CA LYS A 290 13.31 -22.56 1.92
C LYS A 290 12.70 -21.87 3.13
N VAL A 291 12.14 -22.65 4.05
CA VAL A 291 11.58 -22.17 5.32
C VAL A 291 12.59 -22.40 6.44
N GLY A 292 13.04 -21.32 7.07
CA GLY A 292 14.13 -21.34 8.04
C GLY A 292 13.70 -21.68 9.47
N THR A 293 14.57 -21.45 10.44
CA THR A 293 14.29 -21.74 11.86
C THR A 293 14.48 -20.48 12.69
N LYS A 294 13.83 -20.43 13.86
CA LYS A 294 13.85 -19.26 14.75
C LYS A 294 13.43 -18.00 13.97
N GLY A 295 14.24 -16.95 13.95
CA GLY A 295 13.94 -15.70 13.25
C GLY A 295 14.12 -15.70 11.73
N ASN A 296 14.68 -16.77 11.16
CA ASN A 296 14.90 -16.88 9.72
C ASN A 296 13.64 -17.40 9.04
N LEU A 297 12.81 -16.51 8.48
CA LEU A 297 11.49 -16.87 7.96
C LEU A 297 11.60 -17.63 6.64
N PHE A 298 12.09 -16.94 5.62
CA PHE A 298 12.15 -17.46 4.26
C PHE A 298 13.46 -17.08 3.59
N ASN A 299 14.08 -18.03 2.90
CA ASN A 299 15.19 -17.78 1.99
C ASN A 299 14.64 -17.92 0.58
N LEU A 300 14.66 -16.86 -0.22
CA LEU A 300 14.03 -16.81 -1.53
C LEU A 300 15.10 -16.64 -2.60
N SER A 301 15.07 -17.47 -3.63
CA SER A 301 16.03 -17.42 -4.73
C SER A 301 15.40 -17.86 -6.04
N ARG A 302 16.08 -17.55 -7.15
CA ARG A 302 15.79 -18.21 -8.42
C ARG A 302 16.19 -19.69 -8.35
N ARG A 303 15.51 -20.52 -9.14
CA ARG A 303 15.77 -21.96 -9.20
C ARG A 303 17.07 -22.31 -9.92
N ASP A 304 17.45 -21.50 -10.90
CA ASP A 304 18.67 -21.63 -11.72
C ASP A 304 19.90 -20.94 -11.11
N SER A 305 19.78 -20.33 -9.93
CA SER A 305 20.91 -19.66 -9.29
C SER A 305 21.87 -20.67 -8.67
N GLU A 306 23.13 -20.66 -9.12
CA GLU A 306 24.20 -21.52 -8.61
C GLU A 306 24.61 -21.19 -7.16
N ASN A 307 24.33 -19.95 -6.71
CA ASN A 307 24.61 -19.50 -5.35
C ASN A 307 23.30 -19.25 -4.61
N GLU A 308 22.91 -20.19 -3.75
CA GLU A 308 21.87 -19.93 -2.76
C GLU A 308 22.32 -18.79 -1.85
N SER A 309 21.51 -17.73 -1.74
CA SER A 309 21.75 -16.69 -0.75
C SER A 309 21.79 -17.32 0.65
N SER A 310 22.74 -16.94 1.51
CA SER A 310 22.70 -17.29 2.93
C SER A 310 21.69 -16.44 3.71
N GLU A 311 21.19 -15.37 3.10
CA GLU A 311 20.38 -14.35 3.74
C GLU A 311 18.90 -14.71 3.78
N TRP A 312 18.24 -14.34 4.87
CA TRP A 312 16.85 -14.70 5.14
C TRP A 312 15.98 -13.46 5.26
N ILE A 313 14.73 -13.57 4.82
CA ILE A 313 13.69 -12.63 5.20
C ILE A 313 13.44 -12.78 6.71
N GLN A 314 13.41 -11.66 7.41
CA GLN A 314 13.23 -11.59 8.86
C GLN A 314 12.29 -10.43 9.22
N ILE A 315 11.70 -10.47 10.41
CA ILE A 315 10.99 -9.33 11.00
C ILE A 315 11.76 -8.88 12.23
N HIS A 316 12.37 -7.71 12.16
CA HIS A 316 13.20 -7.11 13.19
C HIS A 316 12.38 -6.19 14.09
N VAL A 317 12.71 -6.17 15.38
CA VAL A 317 12.17 -5.27 16.38
C VAL A 317 13.30 -4.40 16.91
N LEU A 318 13.16 -3.09 16.75
CA LEU A 318 14.12 -2.09 17.16
C LEU A 318 13.52 -1.25 18.30
N ALA A 319 14.37 -0.74 19.19
CA ALA A 319 13.99 0.29 20.14
C ALA A 319 13.63 1.58 19.38
N ASP A 320 12.53 2.23 19.78
CA ASP A 320 12.19 3.55 19.27
C ASP A 320 11.55 4.41 20.36
N GLU A 321 12.41 5.16 21.04
CA GLU A 321 12.04 6.13 22.08
C GLU A 321 11.96 7.56 21.52
N SER A 322 11.78 7.73 20.19
CA SER A 322 11.61 9.05 19.60
C SER A 322 10.15 9.49 19.60
N ASP A 323 9.93 10.80 19.45
CA ASP A 323 8.60 11.39 19.34
C ASP A 323 7.88 10.96 18.04
N THR A 324 6.61 11.35 17.86
CA THR A 324 5.82 10.92 16.70
C THR A 324 6.47 11.33 15.38
N TRP A 325 7.08 12.51 15.36
CA TRP A 325 7.83 13.08 14.25
C TRP A 325 9.22 12.45 14.06
N SER A 326 9.82 11.91 15.12
CA SER A 326 11.24 11.57 15.19
C SER A 326 12.14 12.76 14.86
N HIS A 327 11.93 13.88 15.56
CA HIS A 327 12.73 15.09 15.39
C HIS A 327 14.23 14.80 15.49
N GLY A 328 15.01 15.35 14.55
CA GLY A 328 16.47 15.21 14.53
C GLY A 328 16.99 13.85 14.03
N LYS A 329 16.13 12.84 13.82
CA LYS A 329 16.52 11.57 13.21
C LYS A 329 16.47 11.63 11.68
N ARG A 330 17.38 10.89 11.04
CA ARG A 330 17.44 10.68 9.58
C ARG A 330 17.39 9.21 9.18
N SER A 331 17.58 8.31 10.14
CA SER A 331 17.60 6.86 9.97
C SER A 331 17.02 6.19 11.22
N PHE A 332 16.63 4.94 11.06
CA PHE A 332 16.38 4.00 12.16
C PHE A 332 17.27 2.77 11.95
N ASP A 333 18.55 2.94 12.30
CA ASP A 333 19.67 2.01 12.05
C ASP A 333 20.27 1.44 13.34
N ASP A 334 19.62 1.67 14.48
CA ASP A 334 19.96 1.02 15.74
C ASP A 334 19.89 -0.52 15.58
N PRO A 335 20.79 -1.30 16.19
CA PRO A 335 20.73 -2.75 16.14
C PRO A 335 19.37 -3.28 16.64
N PRO A 336 18.81 -4.34 16.04
CA PRO A 336 17.56 -4.90 16.51
C PRO A 336 17.73 -5.47 17.92
N GLU A 337 16.76 -5.19 18.80
CA GLU A 337 16.66 -5.84 20.11
C GLU A 337 16.32 -7.33 19.98
N GLY A 338 15.63 -7.69 18.90
CA GLY A 338 15.40 -9.06 18.52
C GLY A 338 14.59 -9.20 17.23
N VAL A 339 14.13 -10.42 16.99
CA VAL A 339 13.40 -10.81 15.77
C VAL A 339 12.19 -11.65 16.13
N PHE A 340 11.14 -11.60 15.31
CA PHE A 340 10.02 -12.52 15.45
C PHE A 340 10.48 -13.94 15.14
N GLU A 341 10.24 -14.87 16.07
CA GLU A 341 10.64 -16.26 15.92
C GLU A 341 9.48 -17.14 15.49
N ILE A 342 9.74 -18.05 14.55
CA ILE A 342 8.80 -19.08 14.11
C ILE A 342 8.40 -19.99 15.28
N LYS A 343 7.11 -20.08 15.52
CA LYS A 343 6.49 -21.01 16.49
C LYS A 343 5.75 -22.15 15.79
N LYS A 344 5.15 -21.92 14.62
CA LYS A 344 4.47 -22.94 13.82
C LYS A 344 4.78 -22.78 12.34
N ILE A 345 4.86 -23.91 11.63
CA ILE A 345 4.98 -23.97 10.16
C ILE A 345 3.88 -24.88 9.63
N GLU A 346 3.13 -24.38 8.66
CA GLU A 346 1.99 -25.06 8.07
C GLU A 346 1.97 -24.88 6.56
N VAL A 347 1.65 -25.95 5.83
CA VAL A 347 1.24 -25.85 4.43
C VAL A 347 -0.24 -25.49 4.50
N GLU A 348 -0.55 -24.21 4.29
CA GLU A 348 -1.92 -23.68 4.42
C GLU A 348 -2.75 -23.98 3.16
N GLU A 349 -2.10 -23.96 2.00
CA GLU A 349 -2.74 -24.26 0.72
C GLU A 349 -1.78 -25.04 -0.18
N GLU A 350 -2.26 -26.14 -0.75
CA GLU A 350 -1.57 -26.92 -1.78
C GLU A 350 -2.52 -27.10 -2.96
N GLY A 351 -2.17 -26.49 -4.09
CA GLY A 351 -2.95 -26.63 -5.29
C GLY A 351 -2.21 -26.17 -6.55
N PRO A 352 -2.81 -26.44 -7.72
CA PRO A 352 -2.09 -26.35 -8.99
C PRO A 352 -1.90 -24.92 -9.51
N LEU A 353 -2.67 -23.94 -9.03
CA LEU A 353 -2.56 -22.53 -9.42
C LEU A 353 -1.82 -21.69 -8.37
N ARG A 354 -1.99 -22.02 -7.09
CA ARG A 354 -1.42 -21.31 -5.96
C ARG A 354 -1.10 -22.26 -4.82
N SER A 355 0.00 -22.00 -4.13
CA SER A 355 0.43 -22.73 -2.93
C SER A 355 0.90 -21.75 -1.87
N ILE A 356 0.59 -22.04 -0.59
CA ILE A 356 0.82 -21.13 0.52
C ILE A 356 1.51 -21.87 1.67
N VAL A 357 2.66 -21.35 2.09
CA VAL A 357 3.29 -21.72 3.36
C VAL A 357 3.00 -20.62 4.39
N ARG A 358 2.48 -21.01 5.55
CA ARG A 358 2.21 -20.12 6.68
C ARG A 358 3.17 -20.37 7.83
N LEU A 359 3.65 -19.26 8.41
CA LEU A 359 4.41 -19.22 9.64
C LEU A 359 3.62 -18.44 10.69
N ASP A 360 3.36 -19.04 11.84
CA ASP A 360 2.98 -18.28 13.03
C ASP A 360 4.26 -17.95 13.79
N THR A 361 4.48 -16.67 14.06
CA THR A 361 5.69 -16.15 14.71
C THR A 361 5.35 -15.29 15.91
N GLN A 362 6.31 -15.09 16.82
CA GLN A 362 6.11 -14.33 18.05
C GLN A 362 7.38 -13.58 18.46
N TYR A 363 7.20 -12.39 19.04
CA TYR A 363 8.20 -11.62 19.75
C TYR A 363 7.55 -11.03 21.00
N GLY A 364 8.10 -11.27 22.19
CA GLY A 364 7.52 -10.76 23.44
C GLY A 364 6.03 -11.13 23.57
N CYS A 365 5.19 -10.10 23.72
CA CYS A 365 3.73 -10.20 23.79
C CYS A 365 3.05 -10.14 22.42
N SER A 366 3.80 -9.82 21.37
CA SER A 366 3.31 -9.65 20.00
C SER A 366 3.41 -10.92 19.18
N ARG A 367 2.48 -11.10 18.25
CA ARG A 367 2.43 -12.27 17.34
C ARG A 367 2.23 -11.82 15.90
N SER A 368 2.71 -12.61 14.95
CA SER A 368 2.37 -12.41 13.54
C SER A 368 2.10 -13.72 12.82
N CYS A 369 1.30 -13.65 11.76
CA CYS A 369 1.10 -14.72 10.80
C CYS A 369 1.66 -14.26 9.46
N VAL A 370 2.70 -14.94 8.98
CA VAL A 370 3.39 -14.63 7.74
C VAL A 370 3.11 -15.74 6.72
N ARG A 371 2.48 -15.38 5.61
CA ARG A 371 2.22 -16.30 4.49
C ARG A 371 3.13 -15.97 3.33
N LEU A 372 3.79 -16.99 2.79
CA LEU A 372 4.50 -16.92 1.51
C LEU A 372 3.66 -17.63 0.45
N ILE A 373 3.30 -16.89 -0.59
CA ILE A 373 2.35 -17.30 -1.62
C ILE A 373 3.10 -17.44 -2.95
N PHE A 374 3.09 -18.65 -3.49
CA PHE A 374 3.62 -18.96 -4.81
C PHE A 374 2.47 -19.14 -5.80
N TYR A 375 2.71 -18.68 -7.03
CA TYR A 375 1.78 -18.80 -8.14
C TYR A 375 2.41 -19.62 -9.26
N ARG A 376 1.58 -20.41 -9.95
CA ARG A 376 2.00 -21.20 -11.12
C ARG A 376 2.65 -20.29 -12.17
N GLY A 377 3.89 -20.61 -12.57
CA GLY A 377 4.61 -19.92 -13.65
C GLY A 377 4.86 -18.41 -13.47
N LYS A 378 4.59 -17.80 -12.31
CA LYS A 378 4.82 -16.36 -12.11
C LYS A 378 6.24 -16.08 -11.59
N PRO A 379 6.91 -15.01 -12.07
CA PRO A 379 8.25 -14.61 -11.63
C PRO A 379 8.20 -13.76 -10.35
N TYR A 380 7.16 -13.89 -9.54
CA TYR A 380 6.99 -13.16 -8.30
C TYR A 380 6.37 -14.04 -7.23
N VAL A 381 6.54 -13.63 -5.97
CA VAL A 381 5.86 -14.20 -4.80
C VAL A 381 5.20 -13.08 -4.02
N ASP A 382 4.12 -13.41 -3.31
CA ASP A 382 3.48 -12.50 -2.38
C ASP A 382 3.74 -12.95 -0.94
N LEU A 383 4.09 -11.99 -0.08
CA LEU A 383 4.11 -12.12 1.36
C LEU A 383 2.89 -11.39 1.93
N SER A 384 2.15 -12.07 2.78
CA SER A 384 1.11 -11.46 3.63
C SER A 384 1.56 -11.54 5.07
N VAL A 385 1.64 -10.39 5.74
CA VAL A 385 2.06 -10.26 7.14
C VAL A 385 0.88 -9.70 7.92
N ASP A 386 0.23 -10.56 8.69
CA ASP A 386 -0.77 -10.17 9.68
C ASP A 386 -0.07 -10.03 11.03
N LEU A 387 -0.04 -8.82 11.59
CA LEU A 387 0.71 -8.48 12.80
C LEU A 387 -0.26 -8.05 13.91
N TYR A 388 -0.10 -8.63 15.09
CA TYR A 388 -0.78 -8.22 16.31
C TYR A 388 0.28 -7.67 17.27
N ASN A 389 0.45 -6.35 17.26
CA ASN A 389 1.48 -5.67 18.04
C ASN A 389 0.95 -5.25 19.42
N LEU A 390 1.69 -5.60 20.46
CA LEU A 390 1.49 -5.17 21.85
C LEU A 390 2.75 -4.52 22.44
N GLU A 391 3.83 -4.35 21.64
CA GLU A 391 5.05 -3.70 22.12
C GLU A 391 4.94 -2.18 22.02
N GLN A 392 5.38 -1.48 23.07
CA GLN A 392 5.42 -0.02 23.16
C GLN A 392 6.84 0.50 22.91
N PHE A 393 6.95 1.70 22.31
CA PHE A 393 8.24 2.32 21.99
C PHE A 393 9.14 1.41 21.14
N LYS A 394 8.52 0.74 20.16
CA LYS A 394 9.21 -0.13 19.21
C LYS A 394 8.93 0.28 17.77
N LEU A 395 9.89 -0.05 16.93
CA LEU A 395 9.81 0.02 15.48
C LEU A 395 9.94 -1.41 14.94
N ILE A 396 9.01 -1.83 14.08
CA ILE A 396 9.02 -3.17 13.49
C ILE A 396 9.30 -3.06 12.00
N LYS A 397 10.36 -3.73 11.53
CA LYS A 397 10.81 -3.73 10.13
C LYS A 397 10.76 -5.13 9.52
N LEU A 398 10.26 -5.26 8.30
CA LEU A 398 10.44 -6.44 7.46
C LEU A 398 11.73 -6.28 6.66
N ILE A 399 12.66 -7.20 6.86
CA ILE A 399 13.99 -7.20 6.25
C ILE A 399 13.99 -8.16 5.07
N ILE A 400 14.28 -7.65 3.88
CA ILE A 400 14.28 -8.41 2.64
C ILE A 400 15.69 -8.38 2.06
N PRO A 401 16.36 -9.53 1.88
CA PRO A 401 17.66 -9.57 1.22
C PRO A 401 17.56 -9.10 -0.23
N VAL A 402 18.48 -8.21 -0.64
CA VAL A 402 18.57 -7.64 -1.99
C VAL A 402 20.02 -7.57 -2.45
N SER A 403 20.23 -7.35 -3.75
CA SER A 403 21.59 -7.08 -4.24
C SER A 403 22.07 -5.70 -3.76
N ASN A 404 23.34 -5.62 -3.36
CA ASN A 404 23.99 -4.36 -3.08
C ASN A 404 24.46 -3.71 -4.39
N THR A 405 23.61 -2.83 -4.91
CA THR A 405 23.75 -2.13 -6.18
C THR A 405 24.16 -0.67 -5.98
N GLN A 406 24.29 -0.20 -4.74
CA GLN A 406 24.55 1.20 -4.36
C GLN A 406 23.42 2.17 -4.72
N LEU A 407 22.52 1.82 -5.65
CA LEU A 407 21.36 2.62 -6.05
C LEU A 407 20.10 1.77 -6.19
N ARG A 408 18.95 2.41 -6.05
CA ARG A 408 17.61 1.89 -6.29
C ARG A 408 16.74 2.99 -6.89
N TYR A 409 15.59 2.62 -7.42
CA TYR A 409 14.59 3.55 -7.93
C TYR A 409 13.32 3.43 -7.10
N ASP A 410 12.88 4.53 -6.51
CA ASP A 410 11.67 4.58 -5.70
C ASP A 410 10.58 5.31 -6.47
N ARG A 411 9.37 4.75 -6.48
CA ARG A 411 8.22 5.41 -7.08
C ARG A 411 7.90 6.70 -6.36
N ILE A 412 7.48 7.71 -7.11
CA ILE A 412 6.93 8.97 -6.62
C ILE A 412 5.62 9.31 -7.35
N ALA A 413 5.04 10.46 -7.02
CA ALA A 413 3.94 11.00 -7.80
C ALA A 413 4.36 11.15 -9.27
N ARG A 414 3.65 10.47 -10.17
CA ARG A 414 3.80 10.55 -11.64
C ARG A 414 5.15 10.08 -12.19
N GLY A 415 5.90 9.25 -11.47
CA GLY A 415 7.15 8.68 -11.97
C GLY A 415 7.93 7.94 -10.89
N TYR A 416 9.24 7.91 -11.04
CA TYR A 416 10.19 7.36 -10.07
C TYR A 416 11.44 8.24 -10.02
N LEU A 417 12.22 8.12 -8.94
CA LEU A 417 13.50 8.80 -8.80
C LEU A 417 14.58 7.85 -8.28
N GLU A 418 15.82 8.14 -8.64
CA GLU A 418 16.99 7.39 -8.19
C GLU A 418 17.38 7.78 -6.76
N ARG A 419 17.53 6.78 -5.89
CA ARG A 419 18.01 6.94 -4.51
C ARG A 419 19.19 6.01 -4.26
N ALA A 420 20.12 6.46 -3.44
CA ALA A 420 21.19 5.60 -2.96
C ALA A 420 20.64 4.50 -2.03
N GLN A 421 21.28 3.33 -2.05
CA GLN A 421 21.13 2.33 -1.00
C GLN A 421 21.98 2.77 0.21
N ASN A 422 21.32 3.36 1.22
CA ASN A 422 21.92 3.79 2.46
C ASN A 422 20.94 3.60 3.65
N GLN A 423 21.41 3.94 4.84
CA GLN A 423 20.65 3.81 6.09
C GLN A 423 19.53 4.85 6.28
N LEU A 424 19.47 5.88 5.41
CA LEU A 424 18.47 6.93 5.56
C LEU A 424 17.06 6.35 5.36
N GLU A 425 16.13 6.83 6.17
CA GLU A 425 14.73 6.46 6.06
C GLU A 425 14.04 7.39 5.06
N TYR A 426 13.42 6.80 4.03
CA TYR A 426 12.75 7.50 2.96
C TYR A 426 11.25 7.24 2.97
N PRO A 427 10.43 8.19 2.48
CA PRO A 427 9.04 7.90 2.17
C PRO A 427 8.98 6.85 1.05
N PHE A 428 8.19 5.80 1.28
CA PHE A 428 7.97 4.70 0.35
C PHE A 428 6.57 4.83 -0.26
N MET A 429 6.48 4.84 -1.58
CA MET A 429 5.19 4.97 -2.27
C MET A 429 4.96 3.74 -3.16
N LYS A 430 4.28 2.72 -2.64
CA LYS A 430 3.90 1.49 -3.36
C LYS A 430 5.06 0.58 -3.79
N TRP A 431 6.11 1.06 -4.44
CA TRP A 431 7.21 0.19 -4.88
C TRP A 431 8.59 0.85 -4.94
N SER A 432 9.61 -0.01 -4.80
CA SER A 432 11.02 0.25 -5.11
C SER A 432 11.53 -0.81 -6.08
N TRP A 433 12.45 -0.43 -6.96
CA TRP A 433 13.07 -1.33 -7.93
C TRP A 433 14.59 -1.23 -7.84
N ILE A 434 15.25 -2.38 -7.78
CA ILE A 434 16.68 -2.52 -7.55
C ILE A 434 17.29 -3.18 -8.79
N PRO A 435 18.20 -2.50 -9.53
CA PRO A 435 18.75 -3.04 -10.77
C PRO A 435 19.58 -4.30 -10.55
N ASN A 436 19.65 -5.18 -11.54
CA ASN A 436 20.59 -6.31 -11.52
C ASN A 436 21.79 -6.05 -12.44
N PHE A 437 22.92 -5.61 -11.87
CA PHE A 437 24.14 -5.30 -12.62
C PHE A 437 24.89 -6.52 -13.19
N LYS A 438 24.55 -7.75 -12.77
CA LYS A 438 25.22 -8.96 -13.30
C LYS A 438 24.85 -9.25 -14.76
N LYS A 439 23.73 -8.69 -15.25
CA LYS A 439 23.37 -8.74 -16.68
C LYS A 439 24.00 -7.53 -17.36
N THR A 440 24.68 -7.76 -18.49
CA THR A 440 25.38 -6.74 -19.29
C THR A 440 24.47 -5.63 -19.85
N LYS A 441 23.15 -5.70 -19.60
CA LYS A 441 22.18 -4.64 -19.78
C LYS A 441 21.41 -4.43 -18.47
N LEU A 442 21.26 -3.18 -18.05
CA LEU A 442 20.39 -2.65 -16.99
C LEU A 442 18.89 -2.99 -17.16
N SER A 443 18.54 -3.98 -17.99
CA SER A 443 17.17 -4.17 -18.46
C SER A 443 16.25 -4.82 -17.43
N THR A 444 16.76 -5.48 -16.38
CA THR A 444 15.92 -6.20 -15.40
C THR A 444 16.46 -6.04 -13.98
N GLY A 445 15.57 -6.12 -12.99
CA GLY A 445 15.92 -5.97 -11.58
C GLY A 445 14.99 -6.73 -10.65
N LEU A 446 15.12 -6.45 -9.35
CA LEU A 446 14.24 -6.92 -8.30
C LEU A 446 13.26 -5.81 -7.94
N GLY A 447 11.97 -6.09 -8.09
CA GLY A 447 10.90 -5.20 -7.66
C GLY A 447 10.38 -5.57 -6.27
N ILE A 448 10.23 -4.59 -5.39
CA ILE A 448 9.57 -4.75 -4.08
C ILE A 448 8.36 -3.83 -4.06
N ILE A 449 7.18 -4.41 -3.95
CA ILE A 449 5.91 -3.69 -3.99
C ILE A 449 5.19 -3.90 -2.66
N SER A 450 4.85 -2.84 -1.95
CA SER A 450 3.94 -2.88 -0.82
C SER A 450 3.05 -1.63 -0.78
N PRO A 451 1.79 -1.70 -1.23
CA PRO A 451 0.91 -0.53 -1.18
C PRO A 451 0.58 -0.06 0.25
N HIS A 452 0.77 -0.94 1.25
CA HIS A 452 0.38 -0.71 2.64
C HIS A 452 1.52 -0.21 3.54
N CYS A 453 2.74 -0.14 3.01
CA CYS A 453 3.90 0.42 3.71
C CYS A 453 4.20 1.81 3.14
N PHE A 454 4.75 2.69 3.97
CA PHE A 454 4.95 4.10 3.62
C PHE A 454 6.34 4.63 3.99
N SER A 455 7.20 3.77 4.52
CA SER A 455 8.55 4.12 4.96
C SER A 455 9.49 2.96 4.68
N CYS A 456 10.68 3.27 4.16
CA CYS A 456 11.71 2.26 3.92
C CYS A 456 13.14 2.80 4.09
N SER A 457 14.07 1.87 4.28
CA SER A 457 15.51 2.08 4.17
C SER A 457 16.11 0.93 3.35
N SER A 458 17.31 1.09 2.79
CA SER A 458 17.97 -0.03 2.11
C SER A 458 19.47 0.12 2.21
N ALA A 459 20.09 -0.66 3.08
CA ALA A 459 21.52 -0.66 3.32
C ALA A 459 22.03 -2.09 3.46
N ASP A 460 23.35 -2.26 3.31
CA ASP A 460 24.05 -3.51 3.66
C ASP A 460 23.51 -4.78 2.98
N GLY A 461 22.94 -4.63 1.77
CA GLY A 461 22.35 -5.76 1.02
C GLY A 461 20.93 -6.12 1.47
N PHE A 462 20.25 -5.23 2.18
CA PHE A 462 18.86 -5.41 2.60
C PHE A 462 17.98 -4.25 2.15
N PHE A 463 16.72 -4.56 1.94
CA PHE A 463 15.64 -3.60 1.79
C PHE A 463 14.70 -3.77 2.97
N ASN A 464 14.53 -2.69 3.73
CA ASN A 464 13.87 -2.66 5.02
C ASN A 464 12.56 -1.92 4.87
N LEU A 465 11.44 -2.64 4.90
CA LEU A 465 10.11 -2.03 4.97
C LEU A 465 9.75 -1.78 6.43
N THR A 466 9.52 -0.53 6.79
CA THR A 466 8.99 -0.20 8.10
C THR A 466 7.49 -0.52 8.14
N LEU A 467 7.12 -1.53 8.94
CA LEU A 467 5.74 -1.98 9.08
C LEU A 467 4.95 -1.03 9.99
N LEU A 468 5.49 -0.73 11.17
CA LEU A 468 4.85 0.17 12.14
C LEU A 468 5.86 0.75 13.13
N ARG A 469 5.42 1.79 13.84
CA ARG A 469 6.08 2.42 14.99
C ARG A 469 5.07 2.61 16.12
N SER A 470 5.49 2.41 17.37
CA SER A 470 4.61 2.57 18.54
C SER A 470 5.03 3.65 19.55
N PRO A 471 5.40 4.88 19.14
CA PRO A 471 5.56 5.99 20.08
C PRO A 471 4.22 6.37 20.73
N THR A 472 4.25 7.26 21.70
CA THR A 472 3.04 7.82 22.32
C THR A 472 2.35 8.82 21.39
N PHE A 473 1.01 8.78 21.29
CA PHE A 473 0.21 9.71 20.49
C PHE A 473 0.52 11.18 20.82
N ALA A 474 0.55 12.03 19.78
CA ALA A 474 0.83 13.47 19.88
C ALA A 474 2.06 13.85 20.71
N TRP A 475 3.01 12.91 20.88
CA TRP A 475 4.26 13.23 21.53
C TRP A 475 5.11 14.08 20.58
N HIS A 476 5.59 15.22 21.08
CA HIS A 476 6.43 16.17 20.39
C HIS A 476 7.60 16.58 21.30
N ASP A 477 8.84 16.45 20.82
CA ASP A 477 10.05 16.91 21.54
C ASP A 477 10.03 18.46 21.68
N PRO A 478 10.38 19.06 22.83
CA PRO A 478 11.11 18.52 23.97
C PRO A 478 10.26 17.97 25.13
N ALA A 479 8.95 17.79 24.96
CA ALA A 479 8.11 17.27 26.04
C ALA A 479 8.60 15.88 26.49
N LYS A 480 8.61 15.59 27.79
CA LYS A 480 9.04 14.30 28.35
C LYS A 480 7.85 13.53 28.90
N ILE A 481 7.88 12.21 28.68
CA ILE A 481 6.88 11.27 29.21
C ILE A 481 7.38 10.79 30.58
N TYR A 482 6.76 11.28 31.65
CA TYR A 482 7.11 10.88 33.01
C TYR A 482 6.36 9.64 33.50
N ASP A 483 5.17 9.40 32.94
CA ASP A 483 4.36 8.20 33.20
C ASP A 483 3.93 7.61 31.85
N PRO A 484 4.61 6.57 31.35
CA PRO A 484 4.27 5.95 30.08
C PRO A 484 2.91 5.26 30.09
N ASN A 485 2.39 4.87 31.26
CA ASN A 485 1.09 4.19 31.35
C ASN A 485 -0.11 5.15 31.26
N ARG A 486 0.15 6.46 31.37
CA ARG A 486 -0.91 7.48 31.28
C ARG A 486 -1.43 7.68 29.85
N PHE A 487 -0.59 7.41 28.86
CA PHE A 487 -0.87 7.74 27.46
C PHE A 487 -0.95 6.47 26.61
N TYR A 488 -1.67 6.56 25.50
CA TYR A 488 -1.74 5.47 24.53
C TYR A 488 -0.57 5.54 23.55
N ASN A 489 -0.03 4.38 23.18
CA ASN A 489 0.92 4.24 22.09
C ASN A 489 0.19 4.01 20.76
N THR A 490 0.80 4.47 19.67
CA THR A 490 0.31 4.26 18.30
C THR A 490 0.51 2.82 17.85
N ASP A 491 -0.22 2.43 16.80
CA ASP A 491 -0.08 1.14 16.10
C ASP A 491 -0.03 -0.09 17.02
N GLN A 492 -0.84 -0.07 18.08
CA GLN A 492 -1.16 -1.23 18.92
C GLN A 492 -2.32 -2.01 18.29
N GLY A 493 -2.33 -3.33 18.43
CA GLY A 493 -3.36 -4.20 17.89
C GLY A 493 -3.03 -4.75 16.50
N PHE A 494 -4.06 -4.94 15.67
CA PHE A 494 -3.95 -5.64 14.40
C PHE A 494 -3.57 -4.72 13.23
N SER A 495 -2.62 -5.16 12.41
CA SER A 495 -2.29 -4.57 11.12
C SER A 495 -1.99 -5.67 10.09
N SER A 496 -2.21 -5.39 8.81
CA SER A 496 -1.96 -6.36 7.73
C SER A 496 -1.24 -5.71 6.54
N TYR A 497 -0.19 -6.36 6.09
CA TYR A 497 0.68 -5.87 5.02
C TYR A 497 0.76 -6.90 3.90
N ARG A 498 0.69 -6.42 2.66
CA ARG A 498 0.95 -7.21 1.46
C ARG A 498 2.22 -6.71 0.80
N ILE A 499 3.12 -7.63 0.50
CA ILE A 499 4.39 -7.36 -0.14
C ILE A 499 4.53 -8.31 -1.32
N ARG A 500 4.78 -7.80 -2.53
CA ARG A 500 5.15 -8.62 -3.70
C ARG A 500 6.63 -8.42 -3.99
N ILE A 501 7.34 -9.52 -4.20
CA ILE A 501 8.73 -9.52 -4.62
C ILE A 501 8.79 -10.06 -6.05
N CYS A 502 9.09 -9.17 -7.01
CA CYS A 502 9.17 -9.48 -8.43
C CYS A 502 10.62 -9.70 -8.86
N PHE A 503 10.90 -10.82 -9.53
CA PHE A 503 12.21 -11.14 -10.07
C PHE A 503 12.28 -10.86 -11.57
N ASP A 504 13.43 -10.38 -12.02
CA ASP A 504 13.74 -10.12 -13.44
C ASP A 504 12.75 -9.20 -14.16
N THR A 505 12.10 -8.32 -13.40
CA THR A 505 11.14 -7.37 -13.95
C THR A 505 11.85 -6.11 -14.43
N ILE A 506 11.29 -5.49 -15.47
CA ILE A 506 11.72 -4.17 -15.91
C ILE A 506 10.99 -3.10 -15.08
N ILE A 507 11.59 -1.94 -14.88
CA ILE A 507 11.00 -0.88 -14.03
C ILE A 507 9.60 -0.43 -14.51
N ASP A 508 9.35 -0.46 -15.82
CA ASP A 508 8.07 -0.05 -16.42
C ASP A 508 6.91 -1.01 -16.11
N GLU A 509 7.18 -2.23 -15.68
CA GLU A 509 6.15 -3.20 -15.27
C GLU A 509 5.70 -3.00 -13.81
N MET A 510 6.43 -2.23 -13.02
CA MET A 510 6.21 -2.11 -11.57
C MET A 510 4.82 -1.52 -11.25
N ASP A 511 4.38 -0.52 -12.00
CA ASP A 511 3.04 0.05 -11.84
C ASP A 511 1.95 -0.93 -12.27
N ASN A 512 2.19 -1.80 -13.26
CA ASN A 512 1.24 -2.85 -13.66
C ASN A 512 1.07 -3.88 -12.53
N TYR A 513 2.17 -4.43 -12.00
CA TYR A 513 2.09 -5.36 -10.85
C TYR A 513 1.44 -4.72 -9.62
N THR A 514 1.65 -3.42 -9.42
CA THR A 514 0.99 -2.68 -8.34
C THR A 514 -0.52 -2.55 -8.59
N ASP A 515 -0.95 -2.29 -9.83
CA ASP A 515 -2.34 -2.21 -10.26
C ASP A 515 -3.08 -3.56 -10.10
N GLU A 516 -2.41 -4.69 -10.35
CA GLU A 516 -2.93 -6.03 -10.08
C GLU A 516 -3.27 -6.26 -8.60
N ILE A 517 -2.48 -5.68 -7.67
CA ILE A 517 -2.67 -5.84 -6.22
C ILE A 517 -3.79 -4.94 -5.68
N LEU A 518 -3.87 -3.70 -6.21
CA LEU A 518 -4.78 -2.65 -5.76
C LEU A 518 -6.18 -2.80 -6.35
N PHE A 519 -6.30 -3.06 -7.66
CA PHE A 519 -7.58 -3.16 -8.35
C PHE A 519 -7.91 -4.63 -8.62
N LYS A 520 -8.44 -5.30 -7.60
CA LYS A 520 -8.85 -6.70 -7.71
C LYS A 520 -10.11 -6.84 -8.56
N PRO A 521 -10.21 -7.90 -9.39
CA PRO A 521 -11.45 -8.23 -10.08
C PRO A 521 -12.60 -8.50 -9.09
N ARG A 522 -13.79 -7.98 -9.42
CA ARG A 522 -15.04 -8.18 -8.69
C ARG A 522 -15.88 -9.17 -9.48
N CYS A 523 -16.08 -10.37 -8.92
CA CYS A 523 -16.80 -11.45 -9.57
C CYS A 523 -18.22 -11.58 -8.98
N PHE A 524 -19.22 -11.68 -9.86
CA PHE A 524 -20.63 -11.80 -9.47
C PHE A 524 -21.26 -13.03 -10.10
N ASP A 525 -22.03 -13.76 -9.30
CA ASP A 525 -22.91 -14.82 -9.79
C ASP A 525 -24.17 -14.26 -10.44
N TRP A 526 -24.58 -14.89 -11.54
CA TRP A 526 -25.84 -14.63 -12.20
C TRP A 526 -26.48 -15.92 -12.71
N THR A 527 -27.73 -16.16 -12.28
CA THR A 527 -28.43 -17.44 -12.47
C THR A 527 -29.66 -17.32 -13.39
N LYS A 528 -29.89 -16.15 -14.00
CA LYS A 528 -31.01 -15.91 -14.92
C LYS A 528 -30.92 -16.83 -16.13
N GLY A 529 -31.95 -17.65 -16.34
CA GLY A 529 -32.03 -18.59 -17.45
C GLY A 529 -31.57 -20.02 -17.12
N MET A 530 -30.98 -20.24 -15.95
CA MET A 530 -30.64 -21.59 -15.50
C MET A 530 -31.92 -22.42 -15.35
N LYS A 531 -31.90 -23.67 -15.85
CA LYS A 531 -32.97 -24.60 -15.56
C LYS A 531 -32.92 -24.94 -14.07
N SER A 532 -34.06 -24.85 -13.38
CA SER A 532 -34.19 -25.38 -12.02
C SER A 532 -33.85 -26.87 -12.07
N GLN A 533 -32.67 -27.22 -11.57
CA GLN A 533 -32.40 -28.61 -11.21
C GLN A 533 -33.31 -28.88 -10.02
N ARG A 534 -34.49 -29.46 -10.30
CA ARG A 534 -35.37 -29.96 -9.25
C ARG A 534 -34.52 -30.88 -8.39
N LEU A 535 -34.32 -30.47 -7.14
CA LEU A 535 -33.94 -31.38 -6.09
C LEU A 535 -34.99 -32.49 -6.11
N ASN A 536 -34.62 -33.68 -6.59
CA ASN A 536 -35.27 -34.89 -6.13
C ASN A 536 -34.91 -35.00 -4.64
N GLN A 537 -35.65 -34.30 -3.79
CA GLN A 537 -35.72 -34.58 -2.36
C GLN A 537 -36.62 -35.78 -2.14
#